data_AF-A0A0R2LP07-F1
#
_entry.id   AF-A0A0R2LP07-F1
#
_cell.length_a   1.000
_cell.length_b   1.000
_cell.length_c   1.000
_cell.angle_alpha   90.00
_cell.angle_beta   90.00
_cell.angle_gamma   90.00
#
_symmetry.space_group_name_H-M   'P 1'
#
loop_
_entity.id
_entity.type
_entity.pdbx_description
1 polymer ?
#
loop_
_entity_poly.entity_id
_entity_poly.type
_entity_poly.pdbx_seq_one_letter_code
_entity_poly.pdbx_strand_id
1 'polypeptide(L)'
;MTFTPVKLGERDKVIQNIAENVRQGKFNQKVELHDPVLTLTEQHEVLDHFLKLHQTKRYHWRAAEARSVMNMAARMMNPNLKVEGTDNLKALEWPAIITCNHFSPIDSLLVRSALNQPDLSIVVELTNLKMPGMLGFLMTYADTIPVSDSVNYMGKGFIALLQSSLARKQSILIYPEREMWFNYRKPRPLERGAYYYAVRLNVPIVSCFVSMVDAPTKSDPHGINYTVHVLPPIYPDAVEKSATSQREAAEKMRQIDYQQKVAAYEKAYDRQFTKDFSPDDIAGHYQ
;
A
#
# COMPACT_ATOMS: atom_id res chain seq x y z
N MET A 1 -10.81 -16.61 -4.00
CA MET A 1 -10.14 -16.35 -5.30
C MET A 1 -8.67 -16.14 -5.00
N THR A 2 -7.84 -17.15 -5.25
CA THR A 2 -6.38 -17.04 -5.16
C THR A 2 -5.90 -16.30 -6.39
N PHE A 3 -5.62 -15.01 -6.26
CA PHE A 3 -4.76 -14.31 -7.20
C PHE A 3 -3.35 -14.82 -6.94
N THR A 4 -2.93 -15.83 -7.69
CA THR A 4 -1.53 -16.28 -7.72
C THR A 4 -0.93 -15.72 -9.01
N PRO A 5 -0.22 -14.58 -8.99
CA PRO A 5 0.30 -13.98 -10.22
C PRO A 5 1.50 -14.73 -10.80
N VAL A 6 1.96 -15.80 -10.16
CA VAL A 6 3.24 -16.41 -10.47
C VAL A 6 3.05 -17.91 -10.64
N LYS A 7 3.38 -18.45 -11.83
CA LYS A 7 3.47 -19.91 -12.02
C LYS A 7 4.43 -20.45 -10.97
N LEU A 8 4.15 -21.60 -10.33
CA LEU A 8 4.95 -22.10 -9.20
C LEU A 8 6.48 -22.03 -9.43
N GLY A 9 6.99 -22.32 -10.64
CA GLY A 9 8.43 -22.26 -10.95
C GLY A 9 9.05 -20.85 -11.05
N GLU A 10 8.25 -19.80 -11.14
CA GLU A 10 8.70 -18.40 -11.10
C GLU A 10 8.73 -17.86 -9.66
N ARG A 11 7.96 -18.48 -8.75
CA ARG A 11 7.85 -18.04 -7.35
C ARG A 11 9.16 -18.19 -6.59
N ASP A 12 9.87 -19.31 -6.79
CA ASP A 12 11.17 -19.53 -6.13
C ASP A 12 12.21 -18.48 -6.54
N LYS A 13 12.17 -18.02 -7.80
CA LYS A 13 13.04 -16.94 -8.28
C LYS A 13 12.69 -15.60 -7.62
N VAL A 14 11.41 -15.30 -7.45
CA VAL A 14 10.98 -14.10 -6.71
C VAL A 14 11.45 -14.15 -5.26
N ILE A 15 11.36 -15.32 -4.61
CA ILE A 15 11.87 -15.52 -3.24
C ILE A 15 13.39 -15.34 -3.18
N GLN A 16 14.14 -15.85 -4.17
CA GLN A 16 15.58 -15.61 -4.28
C GLN A 16 15.91 -14.12 -4.47
N ASN A 17 15.15 -13.41 -5.31
CA ASN A 17 15.31 -11.96 -5.48
C ASN A 17 15.07 -11.20 -4.18
N ILE A 18 14.05 -11.59 -3.40
CA ILE A 18 13.78 -11.04 -2.07
C ILE A 18 14.99 -11.27 -1.16
N ALA A 19 15.47 -12.51 -1.04
CA ALA A 19 16.61 -12.85 -0.18
C ALA A 19 17.87 -12.05 -0.55
N GLU A 20 18.14 -11.90 -1.85
CA GLU A 20 19.26 -11.12 -2.36
C GLU A 20 19.11 -9.63 -2.02
N ASN A 21 17.93 -9.05 -2.22
CA ASN A 21 17.65 -7.66 -1.89
C ASN A 21 17.77 -7.40 -0.39
N VAL A 22 17.32 -8.32 0.47
CA VAL A 22 17.52 -8.24 1.92
C VAL A 22 19.01 -8.22 2.26
N ARG A 23 19.79 -9.14 1.70
CA ARG A 23 21.24 -9.23 1.91
C ARG A 23 21.98 -7.96 1.49
N GLN A 24 21.53 -7.32 0.41
CA GLN A 24 22.11 -6.07 -0.10
C GLN A 24 21.55 -4.80 0.56
N GLY A 25 20.56 -4.91 1.47
CA GLY A 25 19.89 -3.77 2.07
C GLY A 25 18.97 -2.99 1.12
N LYS A 26 18.55 -3.61 0.01
CA LYS A 26 17.74 -3.01 -1.08
C LYS A 26 16.25 -3.29 -0.93
N PHE A 27 15.67 -2.87 0.19
CA PHE A 27 14.30 -3.26 0.57
C PHE A 27 13.17 -2.67 -0.29
N ASN A 28 13.44 -1.61 -1.05
CA ASN A 28 12.43 -0.89 -1.84
C ASN A 28 12.57 -1.16 -3.35
N GLN A 29 13.28 -2.23 -3.71
CA GLN A 29 13.49 -2.64 -5.10
C GLN A 29 12.50 -3.70 -5.53
N LYS A 30 12.26 -3.77 -6.84
CA LYS A 30 11.41 -4.79 -7.48
C LYS A 30 12.00 -6.18 -7.28
N VAL A 31 11.12 -7.16 -7.12
CA VAL A 31 11.46 -8.59 -6.95
C VAL A 31 10.72 -9.49 -7.92
N GLU A 32 9.60 -9.01 -8.47
CA GLU A 32 8.79 -9.71 -9.46
C GLU A 32 9.52 -9.84 -10.80
N LEU A 33 9.29 -10.96 -11.48
CA LEU A 33 9.87 -11.20 -12.79
C LEU A 33 9.13 -10.39 -13.85
N HIS A 34 9.86 -9.88 -14.83
CA HIS A 34 9.29 -9.19 -15.99
C HIS A 34 8.50 -7.91 -15.65
N ASP A 35 8.77 -7.32 -14.48
CA ASP A 35 8.20 -6.02 -14.16
C ASP A 35 8.65 -4.97 -15.19
N PRO A 36 7.70 -4.26 -15.83
CA PRO A 36 8.05 -3.25 -16.81
C PRO A 36 8.72 -2.06 -16.12
N VAL A 37 9.71 -1.48 -16.79
CA VAL A 37 10.35 -0.22 -16.38
C VAL A 37 10.08 0.81 -17.48
N LEU A 38 9.51 1.95 -17.11
CA LEU A 38 9.23 3.04 -18.03
C LEU A 38 10.36 4.08 -17.96
N THR A 39 10.82 4.50 -19.13
CA THR A 39 11.66 5.70 -19.26
C THR A 39 10.89 6.95 -18.81
N LEU A 40 11.61 8.04 -18.48
CA LEU A 40 10.97 9.30 -18.09
C LEU A 40 10.00 9.84 -19.17
N THR A 41 10.33 9.67 -20.45
CA THR A 41 9.47 10.06 -21.57
C THR A 41 8.19 9.24 -21.58
N GLU A 42 8.27 7.92 -21.47
CA GLU A 42 7.09 7.05 -21.42
C GLU A 42 6.24 7.33 -20.17
N GLN A 43 6.87 7.59 -19.02
CA GLN A 43 6.16 8.00 -17.81
C GLN A 43 5.35 9.29 -18.05
N HIS A 44 5.96 10.28 -18.70
CA HIS A 44 5.28 11.54 -19.02
C HIS A 44 4.10 11.32 -19.95
N GLU A 45 4.24 10.51 -21.00
CA GLU A 45 3.14 10.20 -21.93
C GLU A 45 1.97 9.50 -21.24
N VAL A 46 2.25 8.49 -20.42
CA VAL A 46 1.22 7.77 -19.65
C VAL A 46 0.53 8.70 -18.67
N LEU A 47 1.30 9.52 -17.96
CA LEU A 47 0.78 10.48 -16.99
C LEU A 47 -0.11 11.53 -17.67
N ASP A 48 0.35 12.13 -18.78
CA ASP A 48 -0.41 13.13 -19.52
C ASP A 48 -1.73 12.57 -20.06
N HIS A 49 -1.69 11.33 -20.58
CA HIS A 49 -2.89 10.64 -21.01
C HIS A 49 -3.86 10.43 -19.84
N PHE A 50 -3.36 9.94 -18.71
CA PHE A 50 -4.15 9.71 -17.51
C PHE A 50 -4.78 11.01 -16.99
N LEU A 51 -4.02 12.09 -16.89
CA LEU A 51 -4.52 13.38 -16.39
C LEU A 51 -5.59 13.98 -17.31
N LYS A 52 -5.44 13.86 -18.63
CA LYS A 52 -6.49 14.27 -19.59
C LYS A 52 -7.74 13.42 -19.45
N LEU A 53 -7.58 12.09 -19.34
CA LEU A 53 -8.70 11.17 -19.14
C LEU A 53 -9.44 11.48 -17.83
N HIS A 54 -8.72 11.74 -16.74
CA HIS A 54 -9.26 12.03 -15.40
C HIS A 54 -10.17 13.27 -15.36
N GLN A 55 -10.03 14.19 -16.31
CA GLN A 55 -10.90 15.37 -16.44
C GLN A 55 -12.22 15.07 -17.16
N THR A 56 -12.39 13.89 -17.75
CA THR A 56 -13.56 13.56 -18.55
C THR A 56 -14.72 13.03 -17.71
N LYS A 57 -15.96 13.33 -18.11
CA LYS A 57 -17.16 12.72 -17.51
C LYS A 57 -17.12 11.18 -17.59
N ARG A 58 -16.60 10.64 -18.70
CA ARG A 58 -16.43 9.20 -18.90
C ARG A 58 -15.59 8.57 -17.79
N TYR A 59 -14.50 9.22 -17.40
CA TYR A 59 -13.69 8.74 -16.29
C TYR A 59 -14.50 8.66 -15.00
N HIS A 60 -15.22 9.72 -14.63
CA HIS A 60 -16.02 9.71 -13.40
C HIS A 60 -17.10 8.62 -13.37
N TRP A 61 -17.75 8.34 -14.51
CA TRP A 61 -18.68 7.21 -14.64
C TRP A 61 -18.00 5.86 -14.45
N ARG A 62 -16.87 5.63 -15.13
CA ARG A 62 -16.08 4.39 -15.00
C ARG A 62 -15.47 4.24 -13.60
N ALA A 63 -15.13 5.34 -12.95
CA ALA A 63 -14.63 5.33 -11.58
C ALA A 63 -15.72 4.92 -10.58
N ALA A 64 -16.97 5.38 -10.77
CA ALA A 64 -18.09 4.91 -9.96
C ALA A 64 -18.36 3.40 -10.14
N GLU A 65 -18.22 2.89 -11.36
CA GLU A 65 -18.30 1.45 -11.67
C GLU A 65 -17.18 0.67 -10.95
N ALA A 66 -15.92 1.08 -11.13
CA ALA A 66 -14.77 0.44 -10.48
C ALA A 66 -14.88 0.47 -8.95
N ARG A 67 -15.27 1.60 -8.37
CA ARG A 67 -15.48 1.74 -6.92
C ARG A 67 -16.57 0.80 -6.41
N SER A 68 -17.66 0.63 -7.17
CA SER A 68 -18.73 -0.31 -6.81
C SER A 68 -18.23 -1.76 -6.78
N VAL A 69 -17.43 -2.15 -7.78
CA VAL A 69 -16.78 -3.47 -7.82
C VAL A 69 -15.84 -3.67 -6.63
N MET A 70 -14.97 -2.69 -6.34
CA MET A 70 -14.03 -2.76 -5.21
C MET A 70 -14.76 -2.84 -3.86
N ASN A 71 -15.85 -2.08 -3.69
CA ASN A 71 -16.64 -2.08 -2.45
C ASN A 71 -17.39 -3.40 -2.26
N MET A 72 -17.92 -3.99 -3.33
CA MET A 72 -18.54 -5.31 -3.27
C MET A 72 -17.51 -6.38 -2.90
N ALA A 73 -16.33 -6.38 -3.53
CA ALA A 73 -15.24 -7.29 -3.21
C ALA A 73 -14.81 -7.16 -1.74
N ALA A 74 -14.60 -5.93 -1.25
CA ALA A 74 -14.22 -5.66 0.14
C ALA A 74 -15.28 -6.16 1.14
N ARG A 75 -16.58 -5.98 0.84
CA ARG A 75 -17.69 -6.50 1.67
C ARG A 75 -17.73 -8.03 1.71
N MET A 76 -17.44 -8.69 0.59
CA MET A 76 -17.38 -10.16 0.54
C MET A 76 -16.19 -10.72 1.35
N MET A 77 -15.13 -9.94 1.54
CA MET A 77 -13.99 -10.34 2.37
C MET A 77 -14.23 -10.13 3.87
N ASN A 78 -15.04 -9.14 4.25
CA ASN A 78 -15.24 -8.70 5.64
C ASN A 78 -15.59 -9.84 6.63
N PRO A 79 -16.52 -10.78 6.34
CA PRO A 79 -16.91 -11.82 7.31
C PRO A 79 -15.75 -12.73 7.75
N ASN A 80 -14.71 -12.86 6.93
CA ASN A 80 -13.55 -13.70 7.21
C ASN A 80 -12.31 -12.89 7.59
N LEU A 81 -12.39 -11.55 7.57
CA LEU A 81 -11.25 -10.68 7.83
C LEU A 81 -11.15 -10.39 9.33
N LYS A 82 -10.06 -10.82 9.94
CA LYS A 82 -9.75 -10.43 11.32
C LYS A 82 -9.18 -9.02 11.32
N VAL A 83 -9.76 -8.14 12.15
CA VAL A 83 -9.29 -6.77 12.32
C VAL A 83 -9.05 -6.51 13.80
N GLU A 84 -7.86 -6.02 14.14
CA GLU A 84 -7.47 -5.66 15.51
C GLU A 84 -7.17 -4.16 15.59
N GLY A 85 -7.35 -3.56 16.77
CA GLY A 85 -6.95 -2.16 17.03
C GLY A 85 -7.89 -1.10 16.46
N THR A 86 -9.10 -1.44 16.04
CA THR A 86 -10.11 -0.47 15.54
C THR A 86 -10.46 0.62 16.55
N ASP A 87 -10.31 0.34 17.85
CA ASP A 87 -10.46 1.31 18.93
C ASP A 87 -9.56 2.54 18.79
N ASN A 88 -8.39 2.40 18.14
CA ASN A 88 -7.47 3.50 17.86
C ASN A 88 -8.09 4.58 16.95
N LEU A 89 -9.15 4.24 16.20
CA LEU A 89 -9.82 5.14 15.26
C LEU A 89 -10.97 5.94 15.89
N LYS A 90 -11.36 5.68 17.15
CA LYS A 90 -12.56 6.28 17.77
C LYS A 90 -12.55 7.82 17.76
N ALA A 91 -11.37 8.42 17.92
CA ALA A 91 -11.18 9.87 17.94
C ALA A 91 -10.62 10.42 16.60
N LEU A 92 -10.47 9.57 15.58
CA LEU A 92 -9.89 9.98 14.32
C LEU A 92 -10.92 10.76 13.48
N GLU A 93 -10.51 11.95 13.04
CA GLU A 93 -11.25 12.70 12.03
C GLU A 93 -10.74 12.37 10.62
N TRP A 94 -11.64 11.92 9.75
CA TRP A 94 -11.34 11.62 8.35
C TRP A 94 -11.46 12.88 7.47
N PRO A 95 -10.70 12.98 6.37
CA PRO A 95 -9.85 11.95 5.75
C PRO A 95 -8.43 11.89 6.32
N ALA A 96 -7.73 10.80 6.00
CA ALA A 96 -6.35 10.57 6.41
C ALA A 96 -5.51 9.99 5.27
N ILE A 97 -4.19 10.02 5.45
CA ILE A 97 -3.29 9.17 4.67
C ILE A 97 -3.14 7.84 5.42
N ILE A 98 -3.42 6.73 4.75
CA ILE A 98 -3.30 5.39 5.31
C ILE A 98 -1.98 4.79 4.79
N THR A 99 -1.23 4.13 5.66
CA THR A 99 -0.02 3.39 5.29
C THR A 99 -0.16 1.91 5.66
N CYS A 100 0.45 1.02 4.88
CA CYS A 100 0.45 -0.43 5.12
C CYS A 100 1.72 -1.08 4.57
N ASN A 101 2.05 -2.30 4.99
CA ASN A 101 3.00 -3.15 4.27
C ASN A 101 2.40 -3.63 2.94
N HIS A 102 3.25 -3.81 1.91
CA HIS A 102 2.80 -4.12 0.55
C HIS A 102 3.22 -5.54 0.14
N PHE A 103 2.27 -6.47 0.11
CA PHE A 103 2.56 -7.90 0.00
C PHE A 103 1.66 -8.66 -0.98
N SER A 104 0.62 -8.03 -1.52
CA SER A 104 -0.29 -8.71 -2.44
C SER A 104 -1.07 -7.70 -3.29
N PRO A 105 -1.47 -8.03 -4.54
CA PRO A 105 -2.31 -7.14 -5.34
C PRO A 105 -3.68 -6.84 -4.71
N ILE A 106 -4.13 -7.66 -3.75
CA ILE A 106 -5.41 -7.51 -3.06
C ILE A 106 -5.31 -6.79 -1.70
N ASP A 107 -4.12 -6.37 -1.27
CA ASP A 107 -3.95 -5.77 0.07
C ASP A 107 -4.76 -4.48 0.26
N SER A 108 -4.95 -3.70 -0.81
CA SER A 108 -5.80 -2.51 -0.79
C SER A 108 -7.28 -2.84 -0.49
N LEU A 109 -7.76 -4.03 -0.86
CA LEU A 109 -9.09 -4.50 -0.50
C LEU A 109 -9.20 -4.86 0.97
N LEU A 110 -8.13 -5.44 1.56
CA LEU A 110 -8.07 -5.73 2.99
C LEU A 110 -8.13 -4.43 3.81
N VAL A 111 -7.34 -3.43 3.43
CA VAL A 111 -7.34 -2.11 4.07
C VAL A 111 -8.71 -1.43 3.92
N ARG A 112 -9.26 -1.42 2.70
CA ARG A 112 -10.60 -0.88 2.40
C ARG A 112 -11.69 -1.50 3.29
N SER A 113 -11.65 -2.82 3.42
CA SER A 113 -12.61 -3.59 4.21
C SER A 113 -12.45 -3.30 5.71
N ALA A 114 -11.22 -3.42 6.24
CA ALA A 114 -10.92 -3.27 7.66
C ALA A 114 -11.22 -1.87 8.21
N LEU A 115 -10.95 -0.82 7.42
CA LEU A 115 -11.16 0.57 7.84
C LEU A 115 -12.54 1.11 7.44
N ASN A 116 -13.38 0.29 6.79
CA ASN A 116 -14.66 0.70 6.21
C ASN A 116 -14.54 1.99 5.38
N GLN A 117 -13.57 2.03 4.47
CA GLN A 117 -13.29 3.19 3.60
C GLN A 117 -13.80 2.92 2.17
N PRO A 118 -15.12 3.05 1.89
CA PRO A 118 -15.68 2.76 0.57
C PRO A 118 -15.22 3.72 -0.53
N ASP A 119 -14.64 4.86 -0.15
CA ASP A 119 -14.03 5.83 -1.06
C ASP A 119 -12.57 6.06 -0.63
N LEU A 120 -11.66 5.31 -1.26
CA LEU A 120 -10.25 5.24 -0.93
C LEU A 120 -9.45 5.38 -2.22
N SER A 121 -8.66 6.44 -2.32
CA SER A 121 -7.69 6.61 -3.40
C SER A 121 -6.46 5.75 -3.12
N ILE A 122 -5.86 5.19 -4.17
CA ILE A 122 -4.66 4.34 -4.04
C ILE A 122 -3.54 4.96 -4.87
N VAL A 123 -2.40 5.19 -4.23
CA VAL A 123 -1.21 5.64 -4.95
C VAL A 123 -0.56 4.46 -5.68
N VAL A 124 -0.32 4.59 -6.99
CA VAL A 124 0.16 3.51 -7.86
C VAL A 124 1.32 3.94 -8.75
N GLU A 125 2.16 3.02 -9.20
CA GLU A 125 3.17 3.30 -10.21
C GLU A 125 2.52 3.43 -11.61
N LEU A 126 3.09 4.27 -12.48
CA LEU A 126 2.59 4.48 -13.84
C LEU A 126 2.58 3.20 -14.69
N THR A 127 3.47 2.25 -14.39
CA THR A 127 3.54 0.92 -15.01
C THR A 127 2.24 0.14 -14.81
N ASN A 128 1.58 0.27 -13.66
CA ASN A 128 0.32 -0.42 -13.36
C ASN A 128 -0.83 0.05 -14.27
N LEU A 129 -0.78 1.29 -14.77
CA LEU A 129 -1.80 1.82 -15.69
C LEU A 129 -1.75 1.17 -17.09
N LYS A 130 -0.65 0.48 -17.42
CA LYS A 130 -0.50 -0.23 -18.71
C LYS A 130 -0.97 -1.68 -18.66
N MET A 131 -1.44 -2.16 -17.51
CA MET A 131 -1.94 -3.54 -17.39
C MET A 131 -3.18 -3.74 -18.28
N PRO A 132 -3.33 -4.90 -18.93
CA PRO A 132 -4.51 -5.19 -19.74
C PRO A 132 -5.69 -5.71 -18.89
N GLY A 133 -6.88 -5.73 -19.49
CA GLY A 133 -8.06 -6.40 -18.95
C GLY A 133 -8.64 -5.76 -17.69
N MET A 134 -9.25 -6.59 -16.83
CA MET A 134 -9.91 -6.14 -15.60
C MET A 134 -8.96 -5.46 -14.62
N LEU A 135 -7.71 -5.95 -14.50
CA LEU A 135 -6.72 -5.34 -13.61
C LEU A 135 -6.35 -3.94 -14.11
N GLY A 136 -6.12 -3.77 -15.42
CA GLY A 136 -5.92 -2.47 -16.04
C GLY A 136 -7.08 -1.50 -15.86
N PHE A 137 -8.31 -2.00 -15.97
CA PHE A 137 -9.52 -1.22 -15.69
C PHE A 137 -9.52 -0.71 -14.24
N LEU A 138 -9.25 -1.57 -13.26
CA LEU A 138 -9.19 -1.17 -11.86
C LEU A 138 -8.03 -0.20 -11.61
N MET A 139 -6.82 -0.48 -12.13
CA MET A 139 -5.67 0.41 -11.98
C MET A 139 -5.90 1.79 -12.60
N THR A 140 -6.72 1.88 -13.65
CA THR A 140 -7.07 3.17 -14.28
C THR A 140 -8.19 3.90 -13.55
N TYR A 141 -9.23 3.19 -13.11
CA TYR A 141 -10.50 3.81 -12.70
C TYR A 141 -10.84 3.64 -11.20
N ALA A 142 -10.15 2.80 -10.43
CA ALA A 142 -10.42 2.61 -9.00
C ALA A 142 -9.80 3.72 -8.12
N ASP A 143 -10.04 4.99 -8.49
CA ASP A 143 -9.57 6.19 -7.77
C ASP A 143 -8.05 6.23 -7.55
N THR A 144 -7.28 5.79 -8.54
CA THR A 144 -5.83 5.75 -8.43
C THR A 144 -5.18 7.12 -8.62
N ILE A 145 -4.04 7.34 -7.95
CA ILE A 145 -3.22 8.54 -8.07
C ILE A 145 -1.81 8.10 -8.48
N PRO A 146 -1.36 8.35 -9.73
CA PRO A 146 -0.08 7.85 -10.20
C PRO A 146 1.11 8.61 -9.60
N VAL A 147 2.19 7.90 -9.28
CA VAL A 147 3.51 8.51 -9.00
C VAL A 147 4.39 8.51 -10.23
N SER A 148 5.30 9.47 -10.31
CA SER A 148 6.31 9.59 -11.37
C SER A 148 7.65 9.97 -10.77
N ASP A 149 8.73 9.64 -11.47
CA ASP A 149 10.07 10.12 -11.13
C ASP A 149 10.27 11.63 -11.42
N SER A 150 9.28 12.30 -12.05
CA SER A 150 9.31 13.73 -12.31
C SER A 150 9.16 14.57 -11.03
N VAL A 151 10.25 15.22 -10.61
CA VAL A 151 10.28 16.12 -9.44
C VAL A 151 9.25 17.25 -9.54
N ASN A 152 9.09 17.84 -10.73
CA ASN A 152 8.12 18.93 -10.93
C ASN A 152 6.68 18.45 -10.75
N TYR A 153 6.35 17.25 -11.26
CA TYR A 153 5.04 16.65 -11.04
C TYR A 153 4.83 16.32 -9.56
N MET A 154 5.78 15.62 -8.93
CA MET A 154 5.67 15.19 -7.53
C MET A 154 5.57 16.37 -6.54
N GLY A 155 6.18 17.51 -6.86
CA GLY A 155 6.14 18.72 -6.04
C GLY A 155 4.94 19.65 -6.27
N LYS A 156 4.14 19.43 -7.32
CA LYS A 156 2.98 20.29 -7.65
C LYS A 156 1.75 19.49 -8.05
N GLY A 157 1.82 18.78 -9.18
CA GLY A 157 0.70 18.05 -9.76
C GLY A 157 0.20 16.94 -8.85
N PHE A 158 1.11 16.14 -8.29
CA PHE A 158 0.77 15.08 -7.35
C PHE A 158 0.11 15.63 -6.08
N ILE A 159 0.69 16.69 -5.48
CA ILE A 159 0.12 17.37 -4.31
C ILE A 159 -1.31 17.87 -4.60
N ALA A 160 -1.55 18.46 -5.77
CA ALA A 160 -2.88 18.93 -6.16
C ALA A 160 -3.90 17.78 -6.26
N LEU A 161 -3.50 16.60 -6.74
CA LEU A 161 -4.37 15.41 -6.76
C LEU A 161 -4.68 14.92 -5.35
N LEU A 162 -3.67 14.83 -4.47
CA LEU A 162 -3.88 14.45 -3.06
C LEU A 162 -4.83 15.46 -2.38
N GLN A 163 -4.58 16.76 -2.54
CA GLN A 163 -5.44 17.82 -2.00
C GLN A 163 -6.87 17.71 -2.49
N SER A 164 -7.06 17.45 -3.78
CA SER A 164 -8.40 17.27 -4.38
C SER A 164 -9.13 16.05 -3.80
N SER A 165 -8.43 14.94 -3.59
CA SER A 165 -8.99 13.74 -2.96
C SER A 165 -9.41 14.02 -1.50
N LEU A 166 -8.50 14.56 -0.68
CA LEU A 166 -8.79 14.89 0.72
C LEU A 166 -9.92 15.93 0.85
N ALA A 167 -9.98 16.94 -0.03
CA ALA A 167 -11.06 17.94 -0.03
C ALA A 167 -12.45 17.31 -0.29
N ARG A 168 -12.50 16.19 -1.03
CA ARG A 168 -13.71 15.39 -1.24
C ARG A 168 -13.99 14.39 -0.11
N LYS A 169 -13.27 14.47 1.01
CA LYS A 169 -13.34 13.53 2.15
C LYS A 169 -12.92 12.10 1.77
N GLN A 170 -12.13 11.96 0.71
CA GLN A 170 -11.58 10.69 0.25
C GLN A 170 -10.21 10.48 0.90
N SER A 171 -10.03 9.36 1.61
CA SER A 171 -8.75 8.98 2.21
C SER A 171 -7.81 8.44 1.14
N ILE A 172 -6.50 8.43 1.43
CA ILE A 172 -5.48 8.04 0.45
C ILE A 172 -4.60 6.94 1.04
N LEU A 173 -4.52 5.79 0.36
CA LEU A 173 -3.62 4.70 0.68
C LEU A 173 -2.28 4.88 -0.04
N ILE A 174 -1.20 4.92 0.73
CA ILE A 174 0.18 4.97 0.23
C ILE A 174 0.97 3.85 0.88
N TYR A 175 1.61 3.00 0.09
CA TYR A 175 2.52 1.98 0.58
C TYR A 175 3.94 2.55 0.69
N PRO A 176 4.41 2.93 1.89
CA PRO A 176 5.74 3.52 2.03
C PRO A 176 6.87 2.52 1.82
N GLU A 177 6.60 1.22 1.75
CA GLU A 177 7.59 0.21 1.35
C GLU A 177 7.87 0.19 -0.17
N ARG A 178 7.14 1.03 -0.92
CA ARG A 178 7.18 1.18 -2.39
C ARG A 178 6.74 -0.07 -3.14
N GLU A 179 7.64 -1.02 -3.33
CA GLU A 179 7.43 -2.18 -4.21
C GLU A 179 6.72 -3.30 -3.48
N MET A 180 5.81 -4.02 -4.13
CA MET A 180 5.16 -5.18 -3.52
C MET A 180 6.14 -6.35 -3.41
N TRP A 181 6.26 -6.96 -2.23
CA TRP A 181 7.01 -8.22 -2.06
C TRP A 181 6.01 -9.33 -1.72
N PHE A 182 5.68 -10.17 -2.72
CA PHE A 182 4.58 -11.11 -2.59
C PHE A 182 4.70 -12.03 -1.38
N ASN A 183 3.70 -12.00 -0.49
CA ASN A 183 3.63 -12.76 0.76
C ASN A 183 4.79 -12.54 1.76
N TYR A 184 5.57 -11.46 1.63
CA TYR A 184 6.63 -11.15 2.57
C TYR A 184 6.07 -10.62 3.90
N ARG A 185 6.41 -11.29 5.01
CA ARG A 185 5.82 -11.07 6.34
C ARG A 185 6.40 -9.88 7.10
N LYS A 186 7.67 -9.56 6.88
CA LYS A 186 8.41 -8.56 7.67
C LYS A 186 8.09 -7.14 7.18
N PRO A 187 7.85 -6.18 8.09
CA PRO A 187 7.80 -4.78 7.71
C PRO A 187 9.15 -4.34 7.13
N ARG A 188 9.12 -3.57 6.06
CA ARG A 188 10.33 -3.04 5.40
C ARG A 188 10.59 -1.58 5.76
N PRO A 189 11.82 -1.08 5.57
CA PRO A 189 12.11 0.35 5.71
C PRO A 189 11.15 1.22 4.90
N LEU A 190 10.57 2.22 5.55
CA LEU A 190 9.54 3.08 4.98
C LEU A 190 10.18 4.29 4.28
N GLU A 191 9.72 4.62 3.07
CA GLU A 191 10.05 5.84 2.34
C GLU A 191 9.34 7.07 2.95
N ARG A 192 9.98 8.23 2.88
CA ARG A 192 9.46 9.45 3.54
C ARG A 192 8.20 10.05 2.90
N GLY A 193 7.87 9.67 1.65
CA GLY A 193 6.86 10.34 0.82
C GLY A 193 5.50 10.52 1.52
N ALA A 194 4.92 9.45 2.05
CA ALA A 194 3.60 9.49 2.71
C ALA A 194 3.54 10.51 3.85
N TYR A 195 4.58 10.52 4.70
CA TYR A 195 4.68 11.39 5.86
C TYR A 195 4.94 12.85 5.48
N TYR A 196 5.74 13.07 4.43
CA TYR A 196 5.94 14.41 3.89
C TYR A 196 4.61 15.02 3.43
N TYR A 197 3.78 14.25 2.71
CA TYR A 197 2.47 14.73 2.28
C TYR A 197 1.48 14.87 3.44
N ALA A 198 1.52 13.99 4.46
CA ALA A 198 0.71 14.13 5.66
C ALA A 198 0.99 15.44 6.41
N VAL A 199 2.27 15.76 6.63
CA VAL A 199 2.68 17.05 7.21
C VAL A 199 2.27 18.21 6.31
N ARG A 200 2.58 18.13 5.00
CA ARG A 200 2.31 19.22 4.06
C ARG A 200 0.83 19.57 3.93
N LEU A 201 -0.04 18.56 4.05
CA LEU A 201 -1.49 18.68 3.91
C LEU A 201 -2.21 18.71 5.27
N ASN A 202 -1.47 18.65 6.37
CA ASN A 202 -1.95 18.62 7.74
C ASN A 202 -3.07 17.59 7.97
N VAL A 203 -2.83 16.34 7.59
CA VAL A 203 -3.74 15.20 7.81
C VAL A 203 -3.03 14.09 8.58
N PRO A 204 -3.75 13.30 9.40
CA PRO A 204 -3.14 12.21 10.15
C PRO A 204 -2.66 11.06 9.25
N ILE A 205 -1.70 10.30 9.76
CA ILE A 205 -1.36 8.97 9.27
C ILE A 205 -2.16 7.93 10.04
N VAL A 206 -2.91 7.09 9.34
CA VAL A 206 -3.47 5.84 9.86
C VAL A 206 -2.51 4.72 9.50
N SER A 207 -1.74 4.26 10.48
CA SER A 207 -0.80 3.16 10.29
C SER A 207 -1.51 1.82 10.38
N CYS A 208 -1.33 0.98 9.37
CA CYS A 208 -1.80 -0.39 9.34
C CYS A 208 -0.62 -1.35 9.15
N PHE A 209 -0.78 -2.56 9.66
CA PHE A 209 0.07 -3.71 9.35
C PHE A 209 -0.79 -4.93 9.10
N VAL A 210 -0.47 -5.74 8.11
CA VAL A 210 -1.17 -7.00 7.84
C VAL A 210 -0.24 -8.16 8.11
N SER A 211 -0.63 -9.01 9.07
CA SER A 211 0.04 -10.28 9.34
C SER A 211 -0.60 -11.41 8.54
N MET A 212 0.22 -12.39 8.17
CA MET A 212 -0.13 -13.52 7.32
C MET A 212 0.21 -14.83 8.03
N VAL A 213 -0.82 -15.61 8.35
CA VAL A 213 -0.69 -16.93 8.97
C VAL A 213 -1.03 -18.00 7.94
N ASP A 214 -0.15 -18.98 7.79
CA ASP A 214 -0.39 -20.11 6.89
C ASP A 214 -1.57 -20.93 7.41
N ALA A 215 -2.54 -21.16 6.53
CA ALA A 215 -3.80 -21.83 6.84
C ALA A 215 -4.20 -22.75 5.67
N PRO A 216 -3.39 -23.78 5.36
CA PRO A 216 -3.66 -24.66 4.24
C PRO A 216 -4.94 -25.47 4.48
N THR A 217 -5.72 -25.65 3.43
CA THR A 217 -6.92 -26.50 3.42
C THR A 217 -6.82 -27.52 2.27
N LYS A 218 -7.68 -28.55 2.28
CA LYS A 218 -7.71 -29.53 1.17
C LYS A 218 -7.97 -28.87 -0.20
N SER A 219 -8.76 -27.79 -0.23
CA SER A 219 -9.10 -27.04 -1.44
C SER A 219 -8.13 -25.90 -1.75
N ASP A 220 -7.33 -25.49 -0.78
CA ASP A 220 -6.33 -24.42 -0.92
C ASP A 220 -5.07 -24.78 -0.12
N PRO A 221 -4.16 -25.58 -0.70
CA PRO A 221 -2.91 -25.97 -0.06
C PRO A 221 -1.99 -24.79 0.26
N HIS A 222 -2.23 -23.63 -0.35
CA HIS A 222 -1.48 -22.39 -0.11
C HIS A 222 -2.29 -21.32 0.61
N GLY A 223 -3.36 -21.73 1.31
CA GLY A 223 -4.24 -20.82 2.03
C GLY A 223 -3.50 -19.99 3.07
N ILE A 224 -3.85 -18.70 3.14
CA ILE A 224 -3.30 -17.73 4.08
C ILE A 224 -4.46 -16.97 4.72
N ASN A 225 -4.43 -16.88 6.06
CA ASN A 225 -5.31 -16.02 6.82
C ASN A 225 -4.63 -14.67 7.07
N TYR A 226 -5.37 -13.59 6.82
CA TYR A 226 -4.92 -12.22 7.02
C TYR A 226 -5.51 -11.64 8.30
N THR A 227 -4.70 -10.90 9.06
CA THR A 227 -5.17 -10.03 10.14
C THR A 227 -4.70 -8.62 9.89
N VAL A 228 -5.63 -7.66 9.84
CA VAL A 228 -5.31 -6.23 9.71
C VAL A 228 -5.19 -5.63 11.10
N HIS A 229 -4.01 -5.15 11.43
CA HIS A 229 -3.70 -4.44 12.67
C HIS A 229 -3.78 -2.95 12.42
N VAL A 230 -4.78 -2.29 13.00
CA VAL A 230 -4.93 -0.84 12.98
C VAL A 230 -4.14 -0.27 14.16
N LEU A 231 -3.05 0.44 13.86
CA LEU A 231 -2.11 0.95 14.85
C LEU A 231 -2.49 2.39 15.27
N PRO A 232 -1.96 2.92 16.39
CA PRO A 232 -2.30 4.27 16.84
C PRO A 232 -1.99 5.34 15.77
N PRO A 233 -2.97 6.19 15.38
CA PRO A 233 -2.75 7.24 14.39
C PRO A 233 -1.64 8.22 14.79
N ILE A 234 -0.97 8.78 13.79
CA ILE A 234 0.13 9.72 13.97
C ILE A 234 -0.30 11.06 13.41
N TYR A 235 -0.32 12.08 14.25
CA TYR A 235 -0.81 13.41 13.88
C TYR A 235 0.37 14.37 13.62
N PRO A 236 0.34 15.16 12.53
CA PRO A 236 1.39 16.14 12.22
C PRO A 236 1.63 17.14 13.36
N ASP A 237 0.55 17.71 13.92
CA ASP A 237 0.61 18.73 14.98
C ASP A 237 1.29 18.25 16.28
N ALA A 238 1.11 16.98 16.63
CA ALA A 238 1.76 16.34 17.77
C ALA A 238 3.28 16.24 17.58
N VAL A 239 3.73 16.03 16.33
CA VAL A 239 5.14 15.90 15.99
C VAL A 239 5.80 17.26 15.74
N GLU A 240 5.10 18.18 15.09
CA GLU A 240 5.57 19.52 14.73
C GLU A 240 6.00 20.34 15.95
N LYS A 241 5.32 20.18 17.10
CA LYS A 241 5.71 20.82 18.37
C LYS A 241 7.15 20.55 18.79
N SER A 242 7.72 19.43 18.35
CA SER A 242 9.09 19.02 18.66
C SER A 242 10.05 19.13 17.48
N ALA A 243 9.58 19.50 16.29
CA ALA A 243 10.35 19.47 15.05
C ALA A 243 10.77 20.88 14.61
N THR A 244 11.98 21.00 14.06
CA THR A 244 12.53 22.28 13.56
C THR A 244 12.17 22.55 12.09
N SER A 245 11.62 21.57 11.38
CA SER A 245 11.22 21.68 9.98
C SER A 245 10.16 20.65 9.58
N GLN A 246 9.44 20.90 8.48
CA GLN A 246 8.51 19.91 7.90
C GLN A 246 9.21 18.60 7.53
N ARG A 247 10.49 18.66 7.12
CA ARG A 247 11.29 17.46 6.80
C ARG A 247 11.53 16.60 8.04
N GLU A 248 11.87 17.23 9.16
CA GLU A 248 12.09 16.54 10.43
C GLU A 248 10.79 15.97 10.98
N ALA A 249 9.68 16.71 10.89
CA ALA A 249 8.37 16.22 11.29
C ALA A 249 7.97 14.96 10.50
N ALA A 250 8.14 14.97 9.17
CA ALA A 250 7.89 13.82 8.32
C ALA A 250 8.78 12.62 8.68
N GLU A 251 10.05 12.86 9.01
CA GLU A 251 10.99 11.81 9.42
C GLU A 251 10.60 11.18 10.77
N LYS A 252 10.19 11.99 11.74
CA LYS A 252 9.68 11.50 13.04
C LYS A 252 8.41 10.67 12.86
N MET A 253 7.45 11.13 12.06
CA MET A 253 6.24 10.34 11.77
C MET A 253 6.58 9.00 11.08
N ARG A 254 7.53 9.00 10.14
CA ARG A 254 8.05 7.79 9.48
C ARG A 254 8.64 6.80 10.46
N GLN A 255 9.44 7.28 11.42
CA GLN A 255 10.08 6.45 12.44
C GLN A 255 9.05 5.85 13.39
N ILE A 256 8.05 6.64 13.83
CA ILE A 256 6.95 6.16 14.67
C ILE A 256 6.18 5.05 13.94
N ASP A 257 5.81 5.26 12.68
CA ASP A 257 5.08 4.27 11.88
C ASP A 257 5.90 2.97 11.72
N TYR A 258 7.19 3.07 11.41
CA TYR A 258 8.06 1.90 11.30
C TYR A 258 8.17 1.12 12.62
N GLN A 259 8.34 1.83 13.75
CA GLN A 259 8.40 1.20 15.07
C GLN A 259 7.08 0.53 15.44
N GLN A 260 5.94 1.16 15.15
CA GLN A 260 4.63 0.56 15.36
C GLN A 260 4.46 -0.73 14.54
N LYS A 261 4.86 -0.73 13.26
CA LYS A 261 4.80 -1.91 12.38
C LYS A 261 5.72 -3.03 12.83
N VAL A 262 6.94 -2.72 13.28
CA VAL A 262 7.86 -3.69 13.87
C VAL A 262 7.24 -4.32 15.12
N ALA A 263 6.71 -3.51 16.06
CA ALA A 263 6.06 -4.02 17.26
C ALA A 263 4.82 -4.89 16.94
N ALA A 264 4.03 -4.49 15.94
CA ALA A 264 2.87 -5.26 15.48
C ALA A 264 3.30 -6.60 14.85
N TYR A 265 4.37 -6.61 14.07
CA TYR A 265 4.98 -7.83 13.55
C TYR A 265 5.44 -8.74 14.69
N GLU A 266 6.22 -8.23 15.64
CA GLU A 266 6.77 -9.05 16.72
C GLU A 266 5.67 -9.68 17.57
N LYS A 267 4.62 -8.91 17.86
CA LYS A 267 3.43 -9.40 18.55
C LYS A 267 2.65 -10.44 17.74
N ALA A 268 2.44 -10.20 16.44
CA ALA A 268 1.62 -11.07 15.60
C ALA A 268 2.27 -12.44 15.33
N TYR A 269 3.61 -12.48 15.28
CA TYR A 269 4.38 -13.70 14.98
C TYR A 269 5.09 -14.30 16.20
N ASP A 270 4.97 -13.69 17.38
CA ASP A 270 5.66 -14.08 18.62
C ASP A 270 7.17 -14.30 18.42
N ARG A 271 7.81 -13.40 17.66
CA ARG A 271 9.25 -13.46 17.35
C ARG A 271 9.86 -12.07 17.22
N GLN A 272 11.10 -11.93 17.66
CA GLN A 272 11.85 -10.69 17.52
C GLN A 272 12.11 -10.36 16.04
N PHE A 273 12.06 -9.07 15.71
CA PHE A 273 12.38 -8.61 14.37
C PHE A 273 13.88 -8.70 14.11
N THR A 274 14.24 -9.44 13.07
CA THR A 274 15.61 -9.52 12.57
C THR A 274 15.67 -9.07 11.11
N LYS A 275 16.80 -8.47 10.72
CA LYS A 275 17.01 -8.01 9.34
C LYS A 275 17.29 -9.16 8.37
N ASP A 276 17.85 -10.26 8.86
CA ASP A 276 18.24 -11.39 8.02
C ASP A 276 17.02 -12.08 7.42
N PHE A 277 17.16 -12.56 6.20
CA PHE A 277 16.10 -13.29 5.51
C PHE A 277 16.03 -14.74 6.00
N SER A 278 14.81 -15.24 6.21
CA SER A 278 14.49 -16.66 6.36
C SER A 278 13.39 -17.04 5.37
N PRO A 279 13.37 -18.28 4.84
CA PRO A 279 12.22 -18.79 4.07
C PRO A 279 10.88 -18.64 4.80
N ASP A 280 10.87 -18.71 6.13
CA ASP A 280 9.68 -18.49 6.97
C ASP A 280 9.19 -17.03 6.94
N ASP A 281 9.92 -16.11 6.32
CA ASP A 281 9.45 -14.75 6.07
C ASP A 281 8.51 -14.67 4.86
N ILE A 282 8.32 -15.76 4.13
CA ILE A 282 7.38 -15.86 3.01
C ILE A 282 6.18 -16.72 3.44
N ALA A 283 4.98 -16.13 3.43
CA ALA A 283 3.76 -16.88 3.69
C ALA A 283 3.39 -17.81 2.52
N GLY A 284 2.86 -18.99 2.87
CA GLY A 284 2.44 -20.05 1.96
C GLY A 284 3.59 -20.71 1.20
N HIS A 285 4.81 -20.61 1.71
CA HIS A 285 5.98 -21.30 1.18
C HIS A 285 6.15 -22.62 1.93
N TYR A 286 5.67 -23.71 1.33
CA TYR A 286 5.81 -25.06 1.85
C TYR A 286 6.94 -25.75 1.06
N GLN A 287 7.89 -26.34 1.77
CA GLN A 287 8.86 -27.28 1.18
C GLN A 287 8.26 -28.67 1.08
#